data_AF-A0A7S0IEN8-F1
#
_entry.id   AF-A0A7S0IEN8-F1
#
_cell.length_a   1.000
_cell.length_b   1.000
_cell.length_c   1.000
_cell.angle_alpha   90.00
_cell.angle_beta   90.00
_cell.angle_gamma   90.00
#
_symmetry.space_group_name_H-M   'P 1'
#
loop_
_entity.id
_entity.type
_entity.pdbx_description
1 polymer ?
#
loop_
_entity_poly.entity_id
_entity_poly.type
_entity_poly.pdbx_seq_one_letter_code
_entity_poly.pdbx_strand_id
1 'polypeptide(L)'
;RRVRELAGLVITLDQKMIHTALSSRLSLLQSLTSKPRAGSSGSGATRRGQLHLIAAKKNKRKEERKAQKRAETKALMEKRDEDKGKETPDTSAPSGPQPYEATATVMQSLTICGSYKDKTGERLLDGTILVQEAAKALWNAPFVCASHDASDVFNYGNKAALSLWRLSWDEFVGLPSTKSAEDDESVQSERRELLDRAAKDGYIKDYSGIRQTSDGRKFKINGATVWTITDKDGKKTGQAVRFDTFSWLGDDGEEEEMIVCEGGEIVPKKSIAADASSDMKAIPSAVEVAEASAAVEAQAAEVRRLKDDDGLDNSSPAVQAGVASLMEKKAVLADLEERIAAAADA
;
A
#
# COMPACT_ATOMS: atom_id res chain seq x y z
N ARG A 1 25.44 -26.07 -23.05
CA ARG A 1 26.72 -25.29 -23.08
C ARG A 1 26.51 -23.82 -23.42
N ARG A 2 25.67 -23.44 -24.41
CA ARG A 2 25.35 -22.02 -24.71
C ARG A 2 24.60 -21.21 -23.64
N VAL A 3 24.01 -21.85 -22.62
CA VAL A 3 23.34 -21.14 -21.49
C VAL A 3 24.34 -20.77 -20.36
N ARG A 4 25.53 -21.40 -20.31
CA ARG A 4 26.56 -21.06 -19.31
C ARG A 4 27.49 -19.93 -19.74
N GLU A 5 27.53 -19.55 -21.02
CA GLU A 5 28.32 -18.40 -21.50
C GLU A 5 27.58 -17.06 -21.35
N LEU A 6 26.24 -17.04 -21.34
CA LEU A 6 25.46 -15.81 -21.13
C LEU A 6 25.39 -15.36 -19.67
N ALA A 7 25.52 -16.29 -18.71
CA ALA A 7 25.55 -15.95 -17.28
C ALA A 7 26.90 -15.34 -16.82
N GLY A 8 27.99 -15.57 -17.57
CA GLY A 8 29.31 -14.96 -17.28
C GLY A 8 29.46 -13.52 -17.78
N LEU A 9 28.66 -13.11 -18.78
CA LEU A 9 28.72 -11.77 -19.37
C LEU A 9 27.92 -10.73 -18.58
N VAL A 10 26.88 -11.14 -17.84
CA VAL A 10 26.06 -10.23 -17.02
C VAL A 10 26.75 -9.86 -15.69
N ILE A 11 27.60 -10.75 -15.16
CA ILE A 11 28.32 -10.53 -13.88
C ILE A 11 29.55 -9.61 -14.07
N THR A 12 30.07 -9.48 -15.29
CA THR A 12 31.23 -8.61 -15.58
C THR A 12 30.86 -7.17 -15.96
N LEU A 13 29.58 -6.89 -16.22
CA LEU A 13 29.08 -5.54 -16.50
C LEU A 13 28.74 -4.73 -15.22
N ASP A 14 28.45 -5.41 -14.11
CA ASP A 14 28.09 -4.74 -12.84
C ASP A 14 29.32 -4.26 -12.03
N GLN A 15 30.46 -4.96 -12.13
CA GLN A 15 31.71 -4.51 -11.48
C GLN A 15 32.37 -3.29 -12.13
N LYS A 16 32.10 -3.02 -13.42
CA LYS A 16 32.66 -1.83 -14.12
C LYS A 16 31.87 -0.55 -13.85
N MET A 17 30.58 -0.61 -13.50
CA MET A 17 29.81 0.58 -13.11
C MET A 17 30.14 1.07 -11.70
N ILE A 18 30.53 0.16 -10.79
CA ILE A 18 30.86 0.51 -9.40
C ILE A 18 32.26 1.16 -9.29
N HIS A 19 33.19 0.84 -10.20
CA HIS A 19 34.55 1.43 -10.19
C HIS A 19 34.66 2.81 -10.87
N THR A 20 33.68 3.22 -11.67
CA THR A 20 33.65 4.55 -12.33
C THR A 20 33.02 5.64 -11.45
N ALA A 21 32.26 5.29 -10.40
CA ALA A 21 31.66 6.24 -9.46
C ALA A 21 32.58 6.66 -8.29
N LEU A 22 33.75 6.02 -8.12
CA LEU A 22 34.69 6.28 -7.02
C LEU A 22 35.93 7.11 -7.42
N SER A 23 36.08 7.51 -8.69
CA SER A 23 37.24 8.27 -9.20
C SER A 23 36.99 9.77 -9.47
N SER A 24 35.90 10.37 -8.98
CA SER A 24 35.60 11.80 -9.22
C SER A 24 35.46 12.66 -7.97
N ARG A 25 36.00 12.22 -6.82
CA ARG A 25 36.05 13.03 -5.59
C ARG A 25 37.38 12.93 -4.83
N LEU A 26 38.49 12.88 -5.55
CA LEU A 26 39.82 13.04 -4.95
C LEU A 26 40.71 13.90 -5.88
N SER A 27 40.39 15.19 -6.01
CA SER A 27 41.32 16.16 -6.60
C SER A 27 41.09 17.56 -6.04
N LEU A 28 41.50 17.78 -4.79
CA LEU A 28 41.90 19.10 -4.29
C LEU A 28 42.42 18.90 -2.87
N LEU A 29 43.63 18.36 -2.77
CA LEU A 29 44.55 18.53 -1.63
C LEU A 29 45.80 17.73 -1.93
N GLN A 30 46.79 18.38 -2.51
CA GLN A 30 48.20 18.15 -2.16
C GLN A 30 49.07 19.20 -2.84
N SER A 31 49.72 20.00 -2.01
CA SER A 31 51.17 20.24 -2.07
C SER A 31 51.44 21.58 -1.39
N LEU A 32 52.09 21.54 -0.23
CA LEU A 32 53.44 22.07 -0.09
C LEU A 32 53.95 21.71 1.30
N THR A 33 54.90 20.78 1.33
CA THR A 33 55.84 20.60 2.44
C THR A 33 57.23 20.91 1.93
N SER A 34 57.93 21.87 2.54
CA SER A 34 59.39 21.92 2.53
C SER A 34 59.93 22.56 3.81
N LYS A 35 61.04 21.96 4.26
CA LYS A 35 61.78 21.97 5.55
C LYS A 35 62.62 23.28 5.78
N PRO A 36 63.54 23.41 6.78
CA PRO A 36 63.41 24.37 7.92
C PRO A 36 64.60 25.37 8.16
N ARG A 37 64.50 26.15 9.27
CA ARG A 37 65.55 26.91 10.04
C ARG A 37 66.01 28.26 9.40
N ALA A 38 66.27 29.39 10.08
CA ALA A 38 66.61 29.75 11.46
C ALA A 38 66.27 31.24 11.75
N GLY A 39 66.21 31.66 13.04
CA GLY A 39 66.52 33.05 13.42
C GLY A 39 65.65 33.74 14.48
N SER A 40 66.21 33.82 15.70
CA SER A 40 66.18 34.98 16.62
C SER A 40 64.88 35.57 17.19
N SER A 41 64.79 35.50 18.53
CA SER A 41 64.37 36.55 19.48
C SER A 41 63.02 37.27 19.32
N GLY A 42 62.14 37.14 20.30
CA GLY A 42 61.07 38.12 20.51
C GLY A 42 60.03 37.69 21.53
N SER A 43 60.15 38.23 22.75
CA SER A 43 59.14 38.19 23.81
C SER A 43 57.79 38.73 23.31
N GLY A 44 56.68 38.08 23.63
CA GLY A 44 55.35 38.59 23.27
C GLY A 44 54.20 37.68 23.68
N ALA A 45 53.57 38.03 24.81
CA ALA A 45 52.33 37.44 25.30
C ALA A 45 51.21 37.43 24.25
N THR A 46 50.57 36.29 24.06
CA THR A 46 49.45 36.09 23.13
C THR A 46 48.21 36.82 23.65
N ARG A 47 47.82 37.90 22.96
CA ARG A 47 46.49 38.52 23.12
C ARG A 47 45.44 37.58 22.53
N ARG A 48 44.42 37.26 23.34
CA ARG A 48 43.17 36.63 22.90
C ARG A 48 42.46 37.59 21.93
N GLY A 49 42.29 37.18 20.68
CA GLY A 49 41.43 37.85 19.71
C GLY A 49 39.97 37.63 20.05
N GLN A 50 39.32 38.70 20.53
CA GLN A 50 37.91 38.81 20.84
C GLN A 50 37.11 38.97 19.53
N LEU A 51 36.29 37.97 19.17
CA LEU A 51 35.31 38.10 18.08
C LEU A 51 34.15 39.00 18.55
N HIS A 52 34.01 40.15 17.91
CA HIS A 52 32.87 41.06 18.06
C HIS A 52 31.64 40.49 17.32
N LEU A 53 30.57 40.22 18.06
CA LEU A 53 29.23 39.98 17.52
C LEU A 53 28.56 41.33 17.22
N ILE A 54 28.34 41.65 15.94
CA ILE A 54 27.46 42.76 15.54
C ILE A 54 26.05 42.20 15.35
N ALA A 55 25.10 42.69 16.15
CA ALA A 55 23.69 42.37 16.00
C ALA A 55 23.12 43.03 14.73
N ALA A 56 22.67 42.22 13.76
CA ALA A 56 21.94 42.71 12.60
C ALA A 56 20.50 43.09 12.99
N LYS A 57 20.10 44.30 12.60
CA LYS A 57 18.84 44.98 12.92
C LYS A 57 17.62 44.19 12.40
N LYS A 58 16.61 44.08 13.26
CA LYS A 58 15.34 43.38 13.09
C LYS A 58 14.46 43.99 11.97
N ASN A 59 13.88 43.11 11.15
CA ASN A 59 12.56 43.18 10.51
C ASN A 59 12.14 44.40 9.65
N LYS A 60 12.56 44.42 8.38
CA LYS A 60 11.74 45.02 7.29
C LYS A 60 11.37 43.97 6.22
N ARG A 61 12.34 43.11 5.88
CA ARG A 61 12.21 42.03 4.87
C ARG A 61 11.16 40.94 5.20
N LYS A 62 10.85 40.73 6.48
CA LYS A 62 9.87 39.71 6.93
C LYS A 62 8.43 40.17 6.76
N GLU A 63 8.15 41.46 6.96
CA GLU A 63 6.82 42.05 6.76
C GLU A 63 6.51 42.21 5.27
N GLU A 64 7.49 42.60 4.46
CA GLU A 64 7.34 42.67 2.98
C GLU A 64 6.98 41.30 2.38
N ARG A 65 7.63 40.22 2.83
CA ARG A 65 7.33 38.85 2.37
C ARG A 65 5.95 38.34 2.83
N LYS A 66 5.47 38.81 4.00
CA LYS A 66 4.14 38.48 4.53
C LYS A 66 3.04 39.24 3.78
N ALA A 67 3.30 40.50 3.40
CA ALA A 67 2.39 41.29 2.58
C ALA A 67 2.27 40.70 1.16
N GLN A 68 3.38 40.28 0.56
CA GLN A 68 3.39 39.67 -0.78
C GLN A 68 2.61 38.35 -0.81
N LYS A 69 2.79 37.49 0.20
CA LYS A 69 2.04 36.22 0.31
C LYS A 69 0.54 36.44 0.50
N ARG A 70 0.13 37.51 1.20
CA ARG A 70 -1.29 37.91 1.36
C ARG A 70 -1.89 38.47 0.07
N ALA A 71 -1.11 39.23 -0.70
CA ALA A 71 -1.55 39.73 -2.00
C ALA A 71 -1.73 38.59 -3.01
N GLU A 72 -0.82 37.61 -3.03
CA GLU A 72 -0.95 36.40 -3.87
C GLU A 72 -2.16 35.54 -3.48
N THR A 73 -2.44 35.38 -2.18
CA THR A 73 -3.64 34.65 -1.74
C THR A 73 -4.93 35.39 -2.06
N LYS A 74 -4.94 36.72 -1.95
CA LYS A 74 -6.10 37.53 -2.34
C LYS A 74 -6.37 37.46 -3.85
N ALA A 75 -5.32 37.55 -4.68
CA ALA A 75 -5.44 37.41 -6.12
C ALA A 75 -5.90 36.01 -6.57
N LEU A 76 -5.51 34.96 -5.83
CA LEU A 76 -5.98 33.59 -6.06
C LEU A 76 -7.47 33.42 -5.67
N MET A 77 -7.95 34.13 -4.65
CA MET A 77 -9.35 34.14 -4.25
C MET A 77 -10.22 34.92 -5.24
N GLU A 78 -9.79 36.10 -5.71
CA GLU A 78 -10.52 36.89 -6.72
C GLU A 78 -10.65 36.14 -8.06
N LYS A 79 -9.63 35.38 -8.49
CA LYS A 79 -9.72 34.51 -9.68
C LYS A 79 -10.70 33.33 -9.52
N ARG A 80 -10.99 32.92 -8.29
CA ARG A 80 -11.94 31.83 -8.00
C ARG A 80 -13.39 32.29 -8.07
N ASP A 81 -13.63 33.57 -7.87
CA ASP A 81 -14.98 34.16 -7.89
C ASP A 81 -15.43 34.55 -9.32
N GLU A 82 -14.49 34.76 -10.26
CA GLU A 82 -14.81 35.06 -11.67
C GLU A 82 -15.23 33.83 -12.50
N ASP A 83 -14.89 32.60 -12.08
CA ASP A 83 -15.14 31.37 -12.84
C ASP A 83 -16.49 30.68 -12.50
N LYS A 84 -17.29 31.25 -11.59
CA LYS A 84 -18.61 30.71 -11.19
C LYS A 84 -19.75 30.96 -12.19
N GLY A 85 -19.45 31.44 -13.39
CA GLY A 85 -20.44 31.93 -14.35
C GLY A 85 -20.60 31.08 -15.62
N LYS A 86 -20.60 29.75 -15.55
CA LYS A 86 -21.10 28.90 -16.64
C LYS A 86 -21.38 27.46 -16.17
N GLU A 87 -22.62 27.19 -15.79
CA GLU A 87 -23.11 25.83 -15.54
C GLU A 87 -23.54 25.16 -16.84
N THR A 88 -23.07 23.93 -17.05
CA THR A 88 -23.74 22.89 -17.84
C THR A 88 -23.69 21.59 -17.03
N PRO A 89 -24.79 20.84 -16.87
CA PRO A 89 -24.83 19.69 -15.99
C PRO A 89 -24.46 18.42 -16.76
N ASP A 90 -23.27 17.86 -16.54
CA ASP A 90 -23.08 16.42 -16.30
C ASP A 90 -21.62 16.09 -15.94
N THR A 91 -21.44 15.01 -15.19
CA THR A 91 -20.21 14.33 -14.74
C THR A 91 -19.50 14.86 -13.47
N SER A 92 -19.50 13.98 -12.46
CA SER A 92 -18.74 13.92 -11.20
C SER A 92 -17.73 15.04 -10.92
N ALA A 93 -18.00 15.79 -9.85
CA ALA A 93 -17.10 16.78 -9.27
C ALA A 93 -15.67 16.22 -9.04
N PRO A 94 -14.60 17.00 -9.28
CA PRO A 94 -13.25 16.58 -8.94
C PRO A 94 -13.12 16.54 -7.40
N SER A 95 -12.99 15.34 -6.83
CA SER A 95 -12.62 15.21 -5.41
C SER A 95 -11.25 15.85 -5.20
N GLY A 96 -11.04 16.49 -4.06
CA GLY A 96 -9.69 16.90 -3.65
C GLY A 96 -8.70 15.72 -3.66
N PRO A 97 -7.38 16.00 -3.56
CA PRO A 97 -6.38 14.95 -3.52
C PRO A 97 -6.67 13.98 -2.37
N GLN A 98 -6.59 12.69 -2.67
CA GLN A 98 -6.91 11.64 -1.70
C GLN A 98 -5.79 11.57 -0.63
N PRO A 99 -6.08 11.16 0.62
CA PRO A 99 -5.07 11.15 1.70
C PRO A 99 -3.83 10.31 1.38
N TYR A 100 -3.99 9.23 0.60
CA TYR A 100 -2.89 8.34 0.20
C TYR A 100 -1.99 8.92 -0.90
N GLU A 101 -2.37 10.03 -1.55
CA GLU A 101 -1.60 10.66 -2.63
C GLU A 101 -0.57 11.66 -2.12
N ALA A 102 -0.69 12.07 -0.84
CA ALA A 102 0.30 12.94 -0.21
C ALA A 102 1.67 12.24 -0.16
N THR A 103 2.74 12.96 -0.50
CA THR A 103 4.09 12.38 -0.61
C THR A 103 4.54 11.64 0.65
N ALA A 104 4.25 12.18 1.84
CA ALA A 104 4.58 11.51 3.10
C ALA A 104 3.86 10.16 3.25
N THR A 105 2.59 10.11 2.87
CA THR A 105 1.76 8.89 2.91
C THR A 105 2.23 7.85 1.90
N VAL A 106 2.61 8.28 0.68
CA VAL A 106 3.20 7.40 -0.33
C VAL A 106 4.49 6.77 0.19
N MET A 107 5.39 7.58 0.76
CA MET A 107 6.64 7.07 1.33
C MET A 107 6.38 6.11 2.49
N GLN A 108 5.43 6.43 3.38
CA GLN A 108 5.06 5.55 4.47
C GLN A 108 4.47 4.22 3.96
N SER A 109 3.64 4.25 2.90
CA SER A 109 3.08 3.03 2.28
C SER A 109 4.17 2.11 1.74
N LEU A 110 5.19 2.69 1.08
CA LEU A 110 6.36 1.95 0.60
C LEU A 110 7.19 1.38 1.76
N THR A 111 7.37 2.14 2.84
CA THR A 111 8.06 1.69 4.05
C THR A 111 7.32 0.54 4.73
N ILE A 112 5.99 0.61 4.85
CA ILE A 112 5.14 -0.47 5.39
C ILE A 112 5.31 -1.74 4.54
N CYS A 113 5.16 -1.65 3.22
CA CYS A 113 5.29 -2.80 2.32
C CYS A 113 6.71 -3.40 2.36
N GLY A 114 7.75 -2.56 2.31
CA GLY A 114 9.14 -2.99 2.34
C GLY A 114 9.50 -3.68 3.66
N SER A 115 9.18 -3.06 4.78
CA SER A 115 9.44 -3.63 6.11
C SER A 115 8.69 -4.94 6.33
N TYR A 116 7.46 -5.09 5.83
CA TYR A 116 6.73 -6.35 5.92
C TYR A 116 7.49 -7.47 5.22
N LYS A 117 7.97 -7.21 4.00
CA LYS A 117 8.78 -8.17 3.23
C LYS A 117 10.10 -8.50 3.91
N ASP A 118 10.77 -7.51 4.48
CA ASP A 118 12.03 -7.72 5.19
C ASP A 118 11.86 -8.57 6.45
N LYS A 119 10.74 -8.45 7.17
CA LYS A 119 10.48 -9.21 8.40
C LYS A 119 9.89 -10.60 8.16
N THR A 120 8.97 -10.72 7.22
CA THR A 120 8.21 -11.96 7.00
C THR A 120 8.72 -12.80 5.83
N GLY A 121 9.48 -12.20 4.90
CA GLY A 121 9.84 -12.80 3.62
C GLY A 121 8.72 -12.78 2.56
N GLU A 122 7.51 -12.39 2.94
CA GLU A 122 6.32 -12.37 2.10
C GLU A 122 6.01 -10.96 1.58
N ARG A 123 5.31 -10.84 0.45
CA ARG A 123 4.82 -9.53 0.00
C ARG A 123 3.54 -9.18 0.77
N LEU A 124 3.41 -7.93 1.19
CA LEU A 124 2.19 -7.46 1.83
C LEU A 124 1.00 -7.32 0.86
N LEU A 125 1.32 -7.02 -0.41
CA LEU A 125 0.35 -6.86 -1.48
C LEU A 125 0.59 -7.94 -2.54
N ASP A 126 -0.50 -8.50 -3.04
CA ASP A 126 -0.47 -9.55 -4.05
C ASP A 126 -0.24 -8.99 -5.47
N GLY A 127 0.29 -9.84 -6.34
CA GLY A 127 0.51 -9.50 -7.75
C GLY A 127 1.76 -8.66 -8.04
N THR A 128 1.82 -8.16 -9.28
CA THR A 128 2.90 -7.28 -9.77
C THR A 128 2.38 -5.85 -9.77
N ILE A 129 2.60 -5.14 -8.66
CA ILE A 129 2.19 -3.75 -8.50
C ILE A 129 3.38 -2.84 -8.81
N LEU A 130 3.14 -1.83 -9.63
CA LEU A 130 4.16 -0.82 -9.91
C LEU A 130 4.36 0.09 -8.69
N VAL A 131 5.58 0.57 -8.47
CA VAL A 131 5.93 1.35 -7.27
C VAL A 131 5.01 2.58 -7.09
N GLN A 132 4.65 3.24 -8.20
CA GLN A 132 3.74 4.40 -8.18
C GLN A 132 2.29 4.05 -7.81
N GLU A 133 1.88 2.79 -7.94
CA GLU A 133 0.53 2.32 -7.61
C GLU A 133 0.46 1.70 -6.22
N ALA A 134 1.60 1.38 -5.61
CA ALA A 134 1.66 0.69 -4.32
C ALA A 134 0.90 1.41 -3.19
N ALA A 135 0.94 2.74 -3.15
CA ALA A 135 0.19 3.52 -2.16
C ALA A 135 -1.33 3.39 -2.36
N LYS A 136 -1.80 3.43 -3.61
CA LYS A 136 -3.22 3.25 -3.95
C LYS A 136 -3.67 1.81 -3.70
N ALA A 137 -2.81 0.83 -3.99
CA ALA A 137 -3.08 -0.58 -3.74
C ALA A 137 -3.20 -0.85 -2.23
N LEU A 138 -2.25 -0.37 -1.41
CA LEU A 138 -2.32 -0.51 0.05
C LEU A 138 -3.55 0.19 0.64
N TRP A 139 -3.91 1.35 0.09
CA TRP A 139 -5.09 2.10 0.52
C TRP A 139 -6.40 1.30 0.36
N ASN A 140 -6.51 0.53 -0.73
CA ASN A 140 -7.71 -0.23 -1.10
C ASN A 140 -7.57 -1.75 -0.82
N ALA A 141 -6.51 -2.17 -0.12
CA ALA A 141 -6.20 -3.57 0.06
C ALA A 141 -7.33 -4.33 0.80
N PRO A 142 -7.51 -5.65 0.53
CA PRO A 142 -8.54 -6.49 1.15
C PRO A 142 -8.16 -6.91 2.59
N PHE A 143 -7.67 -5.95 3.37
CA PHE A 143 -7.34 -6.11 4.77
C PHE A 143 -7.26 -4.74 5.44
N VAL A 144 -7.46 -4.70 6.76
CA VAL A 144 -7.13 -3.55 7.58
C VAL A 144 -5.62 -3.42 7.68
N CYS A 145 -5.09 -2.22 7.43
CA CYS A 145 -3.69 -1.91 7.69
C CYS A 145 -3.54 -0.54 8.37
N ALA A 146 -2.75 -0.51 9.43
CA ALA A 146 -2.40 0.73 10.13
C ALA A 146 -0.94 0.67 10.61
N SER A 147 -0.32 1.84 10.78
CA SER A 147 1.01 1.95 11.40
C SER A 147 1.11 3.15 12.33
N HIS A 148 2.02 3.04 13.28
CA HIS A 148 2.39 4.12 14.19
C HIS A 148 3.90 4.34 14.21
N ASP A 149 4.31 5.51 14.66
CA ASP A 149 5.72 5.85 14.86
C ASP A 149 6.29 5.28 16.17
N ALA A 150 7.55 5.59 16.47
CA ALA A 150 8.23 5.15 17.69
C ALA A 150 7.66 5.75 18.98
N SER A 151 6.79 6.77 18.88
CA SER A 151 6.08 7.38 20.01
C SER A 151 4.66 6.82 20.16
N ASP A 152 4.35 5.72 19.46
CA ASP A 152 3.03 5.09 19.42
C ASP A 152 1.93 6.01 18.88
N VAL A 153 2.26 6.95 17.99
CA VAL A 153 1.27 7.81 17.33
C VAL A 153 0.98 7.30 15.93
N PHE A 154 -0.30 7.06 15.62
CA PHE A 154 -0.71 6.60 14.29
C PHE A 154 -0.27 7.59 13.22
N ASN A 155 0.40 7.07 12.19
CA ASN A 155 0.91 7.84 11.06
C ASN A 155 0.36 7.34 9.71
N TYR A 156 -0.42 6.25 9.73
CA TYR A 156 -1.09 5.68 8.57
C TYR A 156 -2.27 4.79 8.99
N GLY A 157 -3.37 4.85 8.23
CA GLY A 157 -4.45 3.87 8.25
C GLY A 157 -5.09 3.80 6.86
N ASN A 158 -5.28 2.60 6.31
CA ASN A 158 -5.93 2.45 5.00
C ASN A 158 -7.46 2.63 5.08
N LYS A 159 -8.15 2.57 3.93
CA LYS A 159 -9.61 2.79 3.86
C LYS A 159 -10.38 1.88 4.82
N ALA A 160 -10.00 0.61 4.91
CA ALA A 160 -10.61 -0.36 5.81
C ALA A 160 -10.37 0.00 7.29
N ALA A 161 -9.16 0.43 7.65
CA ALA A 161 -8.87 0.92 9.00
C ALA A 161 -9.75 2.13 9.38
N LEU A 162 -9.78 3.17 8.54
CA LEU A 162 -10.59 4.36 8.80
C LEU A 162 -12.08 4.02 8.96
N SER A 163 -12.58 3.12 8.13
CA SER A 163 -13.98 2.64 8.19
C SER A 163 -14.25 1.85 9.46
N LEU A 164 -13.34 0.94 9.85
CA LEU A 164 -13.46 0.13 11.05
C LEU A 164 -13.48 0.99 12.31
N TRP A 165 -12.51 1.91 12.46
CA TRP A 165 -12.43 2.79 13.63
C TRP A 165 -13.43 3.95 13.61
N ARG A 166 -14.15 4.16 12.50
CA ARG A 166 -15.11 5.25 12.28
C ARG A 166 -14.46 6.62 12.50
N LEU A 167 -13.31 6.81 11.87
CA LEU A 167 -12.52 8.04 11.96
C LEU A 167 -12.15 8.52 10.56
N SER A 168 -12.16 9.83 10.36
CA SER A 168 -11.52 10.43 9.19
C SER A 168 -9.99 10.28 9.28
N TRP A 169 -9.31 10.50 8.16
CA TRP A 169 -7.84 10.49 8.13
C TRP A 169 -7.22 11.45 9.14
N ASP A 170 -7.75 12.68 9.25
CA ASP A 170 -7.22 13.73 10.13
C ASP A 170 -7.47 13.43 11.62
N GLU A 171 -8.48 12.63 11.94
CA GLU A 171 -8.74 12.18 13.31
C GLU A 171 -7.90 10.94 13.68
N PHE A 172 -7.65 10.06 12.70
CA PHE A 172 -6.88 8.84 12.90
C PHE A 172 -5.38 9.11 12.98
N VAL A 173 -4.83 9.88 12.03
CA VAL A 173 -3.41 10.23 12.00
C VAL A 173 -3.13 11.28 13.06
N GLY A 174 -2.21 11.00 13.97
CA GLY A 174 -1.95 11.81 15.16
C GLY A 174 -2.62 11.28 16.43
N LEU A 175 -3.50 10.27 16.32
CA LEU A 175 -4.08 9.60 17.48
C LEU A 175 -3.02 8.70 18.15
N PRO A 176 -2.81 8.80 19.47
CA PRO A 176 -2.02 7.80 20.18
C PRO A 176 -2.68 6.42 20.07
N SER A 177 -1.90 5.41 19.68
CA SER A 177 -2.35 4.03 19.54
C SER A 177 -2.97 3.47 20.82
N THR A 178 -2.54 3.94 21.99
CA THR A 178 -3.13 3.58 23.29
C THR A 178 -4.61 3.93 23.40
N LYS A 179 -5.08 5.01 22.74
CA LYS A 179 -6.48 5.45 22.75
C LYS A 179 -7.41 4.65 21.84
N SER A 180 -6.86 3.74 21.03
CA SER A 180 -7.65 2.81 20.19
C SER A 180 -8.02 1.51 20.92
N ALA A 181 -7.49 1.33 22.13
CA ALA A 181 -7.77 0.23 23.02
C ALA A 181 -8.63 0.71 24.20
N GLU A 182 -9.38 -0.19 24.80
CA GLU A 182 -10.15 0.13 26.02
C GLU A 182 -9.19 0.61 27.13
N ASP A 183 -9.68 1.52 27.98
CA ASP A 183 -8.94 2.05 29.14
C ASP A 183 -8.75 1.01 30.26
N ASP A 184 -9.15 -0.24 30.03
CA ASP A 184 -8.94 -1.37 30.92
C ASP A 184 -7.43 -1.76 30.95
N GLU A 185 -6.87 -1.85 32.17
CA GLU A 185 -5.46 -2.16 32.38
C GLU A 185 -5.03 -3.51 31.78
N SER A 186 -5.94 -4.49 31.71
CA SER A 186 -5.67 -5.81 31.11
C SER A 186 -5.43 -5.68 29.62
N VAL A 187 -6.28 -4.93 28.90
CA VAL A 187 -6.16 -4.68 27.45
C VAL A 187 -4.88 -3.89 27.13
N GLN A 188 -4.50 -2.95 28.01
CA GLN A 188 -3.24 -2.21 27.87
C GLN A 188 -2.00 -3.06 28.19
N SER A 189 -2.09 -4.06 29.07
CA SER A 189 -1.00 -5.02 29.30
C SER A 189 -0.80 -5.98 28.13
N GLU A 190 -1.88 -6.55 27.58
CA GLU A 190 -1.83 -7.42 26.40
C GLU A 190 -1.24 -6.69 25.19
N ARG A 191 -1.61 -5.41 25.00
CA ARG A 191 -1.01 -4.55 23.97
C ARG A 191 0.50 -4.43 24.16
N ARG A 192 0.97 -4.16 25.38
CA ARG A 192 2.41 -3.98 25.66
C ARG A 192 3.19 -5.26 25.41
N GLU A 193 2.71 -6.38 25.93
CA GLU A 193 3.34 -7.69 25.73
C GLU A 193 3.46 -8.04 24.25
N LEU A 194 2.43 -7.74 23.47
CA LEU A 194 2.43 -7.90 22.03
C LEU A 194 3.48 -7.02 21.34
N LEU A 195 3.50 -5.72 21.64
CA LEU A 195 4.42 -4.80 20.97
C LEU A 195 5.86 -5.16 21.29
N ASP A 196 6.12 -5.62 22.52
CA ASP A 196 7.42 -6.12 22.96
C ASP A 196 7.81 -7.43 22.28
N ARG A 197 6.88 -8.39 22.13
CA ARG A 197 7.11 -9.62 21.36
C ARG A 197 7.45 -9.32 19.91
N ALA A 198 6.66 -8.49 19.23
CA ALA A 198 6.92 -8.10 17.85
C ALA A 198 8.21 -7.26 17.71
N ALA A 199 8.60 -6.51 18.73
CA ALA A 199 9.89 -5.79 18.75
C ALA A 199 11.08 -6.74 18.92
N LYS A 200 10.93 -7.79 19.73
CA LYS A 200 11.95 -8.81 19.99
C LYS A 200 12.15 -9.76 18.80
N ASP A 201 11.05 -10.28 18.25
CA ASP A 201 11.06 -11.33 17.23
C ASP A 201 10.99 -10.76 15.79
N GLY A 202 10.79 -9.43 15.67
CA GLY A 202 10.67 -8.71 14.41
C GLY A 202 9.25 -8.67 13.85
N TYR A 203 8.48 -9.75 14.02
CA TYR A 203 7.05 -9.84 13.73
C TYR A 203 6.36 -10.96 14.53
N ILE A 204 5.03 -10.91 14.59
CA ILE A 204 4.12 -11.97 15.07
C ILE A 204 2.95 -12.12 14.09
N LYS A 205 2.30 -13.29 14.01
CA LYS A 205 1.21 -13.59 13.04
C LYS A 205 -0.12 -14.02 13.68
N ASP A 206 -0.18 -14.06 15.01
CA ASP A 206 -1.23 -14.70 15.78
C ASP A 206 -1.90 -13.74 16.78
N TYR A 207 -1.81 -12.44 16.54
CA TYR A 207 -2.40 -11.48 17.47
C TYR A 207 -3.92 -11.50 17.42
N SER A 208 -4.54 -11.67 18.58
CA SER A 208 -5.94 -11.36 18.79
C SER A 208 -6.10 -10.46 20.00
N GLY A 209 -6.95 -9.45 19.91
CA GLY A 209 -7.18 -8.52 21.02
C GLY A 209 -8.38 -7.61 20.78
N ILE A 210 -8.94 -7.11 21.87
CA ILE A 210 -10.13 -6.26 21.84
C ILE A 210 -9.71 -4.80 21.62
N ARG A 211 -10.47 -4.13 20.76
CA ARG A 211 -10.34 -2.72 20.40
C ARG A 211 -11.71 -2.07 20.40
N GLN A 212 -11.71 -0.74 20.42
CA GLN A 212 -12.93 0.06 20.46
C GLN A 212 -12.93 1.08 19.32
N THR A 213 -14.09 1.28 18.71
CA THR A 213 -14.34 2.32 17.72
C THR A 213 -14.57 3.68 18.39
N SER A 214 -14.57 4.76 17.60
CA SER A 214 -14.80 6.13 18.10
C SER A 214 -16.16 6.34 18.77
N ASP A 215 -17.17 5.55 18.41
CA ASP A 215 -18.52 5.56 18.98
C ASP A 215 -18.72 4.52 20.10
N GLY A 216 -17.66 3.83 20.52
CA GLY A 216 -17.67 2.95 21.69
C GLY A 216 -17.96 1.48 21.41
N ARG A 217 -18.24 1.08 20.16
CA ARG A 217 -18.47 -0.32 19.80
C ARG A 217 -17.17 -1.13 19.91
N LYS A 218 -17.24 -2.31 20.54
CA LYS A 218 -16.09 -3.19 20.71
C LYS A 218 -15.97 -4.18 19.56
N PHE A 219 -14.74 -4.48 19.18
CA PHE A 219 -14.44 -5.54 18.23
C PHE A 219 -13.18 -6.29 18.64
N LYS A 220 -13.12 -7.57 18.30
CA LYS A 220 -11.97 -8.44 18.52
C LYS A 220 -11.27 -8.68 17.20
N ILE A 221 -10.00 -8.32 17.13
CA ILE A 221 -9.13 -8.63 15.99
C ILE A 221 -8.83 -10.13 16.00
N ASN A 222 -8.87 -10.78 14.83
CA ASN A 222 -8.58 -12.21 14.70
C ASN A 222 -7.30 -12.42 13.86
N GLY A 223 -6.27 -13.03 14.45
CA GLY A 223 -5.08 -13.50 13.70
C GLY A 223 -4.29 -12.39 12.99
N ALA A 224 -4.10 -11.23 13.63
CA ALA A 224 -3.36 -10.13 13.05
C ALA A 224 -1.85 -10.41 13.00
N THR A 225 -1.24 -9.93 11.92
CA THR A 225 0.21 -9.80 11.79
C THR A 225 0.65 -8.44 12.26
N VAL A 226 1.57 -8.40 13.22
CA VAL A 226 2.18 -7.16 13.72
C VAL A 226 3.69 -7.25 13.50
N TRP A 227 4.28 -6.23 12.89
CA TRP A 227 5.71 -6.22 12.60
C TRP A 227 6.35 -4.88 12.89
N THR A 228 7.67 -4.92 13.10
CA THR A 228 8.48 -3.75 13.39
C THR A 228 8.97 -3.09 12.12
N ILE A 229 8.75 -1.77 12.02
CA ILE A 229 9.33 -0.92 10.99
C ILE A 229 10.70 -0.44 11.49
N THR A 230 11.73 -0.63 10.69
CA THR A 230 13.10 -0.20 11.00
C THR A 230 13.63 0.77 9.95
N ASP A 231 14.50 1.70 10.36
CA ASP A 231 15.28 2.50 9.42
C ASP A 231 16.42 1.70 8.77
N LYS A 232 17.17 2.37 7.88
CA LYS A 232 18.35 1.81 7.19
C LYS A 232 19.46 1.33 8.13
N ASP A 233 19.51 1.83 9.36
CA ASP A 233 20.51 1.47 10.36
C ASP A 233 19.99 0.36 11.29
N GLY A 234 18.79 -0.19 11.02
CA GLY A 234 18.16 -1.27 11.76
C GLY A 234 17.42 -0.81 13.02
N LYS A 235 17.32 0.50 13.27
CA LYS A 235 16.66 1.03 14.47
C LYS A 235 15.14 1.01 14.28
N LYS A 236 14.41 0.56 15.31
CA LYS A 236 12.94 0.62 15.36
C LYS A 236 12.45 2.06 15.22
N THR A 237 11.64 2.32 14.19
CA THR A 237 11.01 3.61 13.91
C THR A 237 9.49 3.58 14.08
N GLY A 238 8.92 2.38 14.24
CA GLY A 238 7.48 2.20 14.42
C GLY A 238 7.07 0.73 14.33
N GLN A 239 5.76 0.49 14.32
CA GLN A 239 5.17 -0.82 14.05
C GLN A 239 3.96 -0.66 13.14
N ALA A 240 3.65 -1.74 12.42
CA ALA A 240 2.45 -1.84 11.61
C ALA A 240 1.69 -3.11 11.92
N VAL A 241 0.40 -3.08 11.62
CA VAL A 241 -0.52 -4.19 11.80
C VAL A 241 -1.31 -4.44 10.52
N ARG A 242 -1.58 -5.72 10.24
CA ARG A 242 -2.47 -6.18 9.16
C ARG A 242 -3.36 -7.31 9.63
N PHE A 243 -4.65 -7.24 9.31
CA PHE A 243 -5.62 -8.32 9.49
C PHE A 243 -6.77 -8.18 8.50
N ASP A 244 -7.37 -9.28 8.11
CA ASP A 244 -8.50 -9.33 7.17
C ASP A 244 -9.84 -9.68 7.86
N THR A 245 -9.80 -10.16 9.10
CA THR A 245 -10.99 -10.62 9.83
C THR A 245 -11.03 -10.08 11.27
N PHE A 246 -12.23 -9.82 11.76
CA PHE A 246 -12.50 -9.40 13.13
C PHE A 246 -13.95 -9.75 13.52
N SER A 247 -14.25 -9.80 14.82
CA SER A 247 -15.61 -10.02 15.32
C SER A 247 -16.14 -8.76 16.00
N TRP A 248 -17.34 -8.29 15.64
CA TRP A 248 -18.07 -7.36 16.50
C TRP A 248 -18.49 -8.08 17.77
N LEU A 249 -18.35 -7.42 18.92
CA LEU A 249 -18.78 -7.97 20.21
C LEU A 249 -20.09 -7.31 20.63
N GLY A 250 -21.16 -8.10 20.73
CA GLY A 250 -22.45 -7.68 21.27
C GLY A 250 -22.46 -7.65 22.80
N ASP A 251 -23.40 -6.89 23.38
CA ASP A 251 -23.56 -6.79 24.84
C ASP A 251 -24.09 -8.10 25.46
N ASP A 252 -24.71 -8.96 24.66
CA ASP A 252 -25.23 -10.28 25.00
C ASP A 252 -24.20 -11.41 24.79
N GLY A 253 -22.99 -11.08 24.35
CA GLY A 253 -21.93 -12.03 24.05
C GLY A 253 -22.04 -12.65 22.64
N GLU A 254 -22.94 -12.17 21.78
CA GLU A 254 -22.94 -12.56 20.37
C GLU A 254 -21.71 -11.99 19.65
N GLU A 255 -21.07 -12.83 18.83
CA GLU A 255 -19.98 -12.42 17.95
C GLU A 255 -20.44 -12.45 16.49
N GLU A 256 -20.33 -11.31 15.81
CA GLU A 256 -20.55 -11.21 14.37
C GLU A 256 -19.21 -11.09 13.66
N GLU A 257 -18.79 -12.16 12.98
CA GLU A 257 -17.53 -12.20 12.24
C GLU A 257 -17.65 -11.41 10.93
N MET A 258 -16.71 -10.48 10.74
CA MET A 258 -16.57 -9.60 9.60
C MET A 258 -15.28 -9.92 8.84
N ILE A 259 -15.27 -9.62 7.55
CA ILE A 259 -14.11 -9.78 6.67
C ILE A 259 -13.96 -8.55 5.77
N VAL A 260 -12.72 -8.21 5.45
CA VAL A 260 -12.38 -7.15 4.49
C VAL A 260 -12.23 -7.74 3.09
N CYS A 261 -12.99 -7.21 2.14
CA CYS A 261 -12.95 -7.59 0.73
C CYS A 261 -12.13 -6.60 -0.10
N GLU A 262 -12.00 -6.93 -1.39
CA GLU A 262 -11.38 -6.06 -2.39
C GLU A 262 -11.95 -4.64 -2.33
N GLY A 263 -11.08 -3.63 -2.48
CA GLY A 263 -11.49 -2.23 -2.32
C GLY A 263 -11.61 -1.77 -0.87
N GLY A 264 -11.23 -2.60 0.10
CA GLY A 264 -11.24 -2.29 1.54
C GLY A 264 -12.64 -2.26 2.15
N GLU A 265 -13.59 -2.98 1.56
CA GLU A 265 -14.98 -3.04 2.02
C GLU A 265 -15.14 -4.06 3.15
N ILE A 266 -15.88 -3.71 4.19
CA ILE A 266 -16.08 -4.58 5.36
C ILE A 266 -17.49 -5.18 5.28
N VAL A 267 -17.58 -6.50 5.19
CA VAL A 267 -18.86 -7.23 5.07
C VAL A 267 -18.95 -8.34 6.11
N PRO A 268 -20.17 -8.77 6.50
CA PRO A 268 -20.35 -9.95 7.34
C PRO A 268 -19.80 -11.18 6.62
N LYS A 269 -18.96 -11.98 7.27
CA LYS A 269 -18.37 -13.17 6.63
C LYS A 269 -19.43 -14.16 6.15
N LYS A 270 -20.59 -14.19 6.84
CA LYS A 270 -21.77 -14.97 6.45
C LYS A 270 -22.34 -14.57 5.07
N SER A 271 -22.21 -13.32 4.64
CA SER A 271 -22.69 -12.89 3.31
C SER A 271 -21.81 -13.44 2.19
N ILE A 272 -20.49 -13.50 2.40
CA ILE A 272 -19.59 -14.17 1.44
C ILE A 272 -19.84 -15.68 1.40
N ALA A 273 -20.09 -16.31 2.56
CA ALA A 273 -20.43 -17.73 2.58
C ALA A 273 -21.77 -18.02 1.88
N ALA A 274 -22.72 -17.08 1.91
CA ALA A 274 -23.98 -17.18 1.16
C ALA A 274 -23.75 -17.03 -0.35
N ASP A 275 -22.97 -16.03 -0.80
CA ASP A 275 -22.64 -15.83 -2.22
C ASP A 275 -21.74 -16.97 -2.78
N ALA A 276 -20.76 -17.44 -2.01
CA ALA A 276 -19.96 -18.62 -2.35
C ALA A 276 -20.78 -19.92 -2.29
N SER A 277 -21.88 -19.96 -1.52
CA SER A 277 -22.82 -21.09 -1.56
C SER A 277 -23.78 -21.04 -2.74
N SER A 278 -24.04 -19.87 -3.32
CA SER A 278 -24.73 -19.81 -4.63
C SER A 278 -23.82 -20.22 -5.78
N ASP A 279 -22.51 -19.94 -5.72
CA ASP A 279 -21.57 -20.34 -6.77
C ASP A 279 -21.00 -21.77 -6.59
N MET A 280 -20.98 -22.31 -5.37
CA MET A 280 -20.31 -23.60 -5.07
C MET A 280 -21.19 -24.64 -4.38
N LYS A 281 -22.52 -24.46 -4.33
CA LYS A 281 -23.46 -25.46 -3.74
C LYS A 281 -24.68 -25.83 -4.58
N ALA A 282 -24.83 -25.31 -5.79
CA ALA A 282 -25.79 -25.89 -6.73
C ALA A 282 -25.07 -26.96 -7.57
N ILE A 283 -25.51 -28.21 -7.45
CA ILE A 283 -25.27 -29.22 -8.49
C ILE A 283 -25.80 -28.60 -9.78
N PRO A 284 -24.96 -28.44 -10.83
CA PRO A 284 -25.45 -27.90 -12.10
C PRO A 284 -26.66 -28.68 -12.56
N SER A 285 -27.75 -27.97 -12.84
CA SER A 285 -28.98 -28.58 -13.32
C SER A 285 -28.79 -29.08 -14.75
N ALA A 286 -29.57 -30.09 -15.14
CA ALA A 286 -29.55 -30.61 -16.51
C ALA A 286 -29.90 -29.52 -17.56
N VAL A 287 -30.60 -28.46 -17.16
CA VAL A 287 -30.94 -27.32 -18.02
C VAL A 287 -29.70 -26.47 -18.29
N GLU A 288 -28.89 -26.16 -17.28
CA GLU A 288 -27.66 -25.36 -17.44
C GLU A 288 -26.63 -26.04 -18.34
N VAL A 289 -26.49 -27.37 -18.25
CA VAL A 289 -25.63 -28.15 -19.15
C VAL A 289 -26.17 -28.14 -20.59
N ALA A 290 -27.49 -28.28 -20.75
CA ALA A 290 -28.11 -28.25 -22.07
C ALA A 290 -27.93 -26.87 -22.74
N GLU A 291 -28.06 -25.78 -21.97
CA GLU A 291 -27.82 -24.41 -22.46
C GLU A 291 -26.35 -24.18 -22.81
N ALA A 292 -25.40 -24.62 -21.97
CA ALA A 292 -23.97 -24.53 -22.27
C ALA A 292 -23.58 -25.34 -23.51
N SER A 293 -24.14 -26.55 -23.66
CA SER A 293 -23.95 -27.39 -24.85
C SER A 293 -24.51 -26.74 -26.11
N ALA A 294 -25.73 -26.19 -26.05
CA ALA A 294 -26.33 -25.45 -27.14
C ALA A 294 -25.51 -24.21 -27.53
N ALA A 295 -24.92 -23.50 -26.55
CA ALA A 295 -24.04 -22.37 -26.80
C ALA A 295 -22.74 -22.76 -27.49
N VAL A 296 -22.15 -23.92 -27.13
CA VAL A 296 -20.98 -24.49 -27.82
C VAL A 296 -21.34 -24.84 -29.27
N GLU A 297 -22.50 -25.47 -29.48
CA GLU A 297 -22.96 -25.85 -30.82
C GLU A 297 -23.23 -24.61 -31.70
N ALA A 298 -23.91 -23.60 -31.17
CA ALA A 298 -24.17 -22.35 -31.86
C ALA A 298 -22.87 -21.62 -32.24
N GLN A 299 -21.89 -21.56 -31.34
CA GLN A 299 -20.61 -20.93 -31.63
C GLN A 299 -19.79 -21.74 -32.65
N ALA A 300 -19.86 -23.07 -32.59
CA ALA A 300 -19.24 -23.93 -33.60
C ALA A 300 -19.90 -23.76 -34.98
N ALA A 301 -21.22 -23.56 -35.03
CA ALA A 301 -21.94 -23.25 -36.26
C ALA A 301 -21.49 -21.89 -36.84
N GLU A 302 -21.29 -20.86 -36.01
CA GLU A 302 -20.79 -19.57 -36.48
C GLU A 302 -19.35 -19.67 -37.03
N VAL A 303 -18.47 -20.42 -36.37
CA VAL A 303 -17.11 -20.66 -36.89
C VAL A 303 -17.14 -21.40 -38.23
N ARG A 304 -18.11 -22.30 -38.44
CA ARG A 304 -18.31 -22.97 -39.74
C ARG A 304 -18.86 -22.00 -40.78
N ARG A 305 -19.87 -21.20 -40.44
CA ARG A 305 -20.46 -20.17 -41.32
C ARG A 305 -19.38 -19.19 -41.83
N LEU A 306 -18.51 -18.72 -40.93
CA LEU A 306 -17.38 -17.86 -41.30
C LEU A 306 -16.44 -18.51 -42.33
N LYS A 307 -16.25 -19.82 -42.25
CA LYS A 307 -15.36 -20.57 -43.16
C LYS A 307 -16.03 -20.94 -44.48
N ASP A 308 -17.28 -21.40 -44.41
CA ASP A 308 -17.99 -22.01 -45.53
C ASP A 308 -18.74 -20.95 -46.36
N ASP A 309 -19.42 -20.01 -45.69
CA ASP A 309 -20.23 -18.99 -46.36
C ASP A 309 -19.42 -17.73 -46.68
N ASP A 310 -18.59 -17.27 -45.72
CA ASP A 310 -17.78 -16.07 -45.91
C ASP A 310 -16.39 -16.37 -46.51
N GLY A 311 -16.04 -17.66 -46.69
CA GLY A 311 -14.79 -18.10 -47.31
C GLY A 311 -13.53 -17.74 -46.52
N LEU A 312 -13.65 -17.47 -45.22
CA LEU A 312 -12.54 -17.05 -44.37
C LEU A 312 -11.64 -18.24 -44.00
N ASP A 313 -10.34 -18.00 -43.97
CA ASP A 313 -9.34 -19.00 -43.59
C ASP A 313 -9.05 -18.97 -42.08
N ASN A 314 -8.22 -19.92 -41.61
CA ASN A 314 -7.83 -19.99 -40.19
C ASN A 314 -6.96 -18.81 -39.71
N SER A 315 -6.42 -18.01 -40.64
CA SER A 315 -5.58 -16.85 -40.34
C SER A 315 -6.43 -15.59 -40.13
N SER A 316 -7.70 -15.64 -40.50
CA SER A 316 -8.62 -14.51 -40.44
C SER A 316 -8.95 -14.15 -38.98
N PRO A 317 -8.83 -12.87 -38.57
CA PRO A 317 -9.10 -12.44 -37.20
C PRO A 317 -10.51 -12.83 -36.69
N ALA A 318 -11.51 -12.82 -37.57
CA ALA A 318 -12.88 -13.22 -37.24
C ALA A 318 -12.98 -14.72 -36.89
N VAL A 319 -12.28 -15.58 -37.64
CA VAL A 319 -12.22 -17.03 -37.37
C VAL A 319 -11.44 -17.29 -36.07
N GLN A 320 -10.35 -16.56 -35.82
CA GLN A 320 -9.58 -16.68 -34.57
C GLN A 320 -10.38 -16.25 -33.35
N ALA A 321 -11.11 -15.12 -33.42
CA ALA A 321 -12.00 -14.66 -32.36
C ALA A 321 -13.15 -15.64 -32.11
N GLY A 322 -13.75 -16.18 -33.19
CA GLY A 322 -14.80 -17.18 -33.10
C GLY A 322 -14.32 -18.49 -32.45
N VAL A 323 -13.10 -18.93 -32.77
CA VAL A 323 -12.47 -20.11 -32.14
C VAL A 323 -12.11 -19.84 -30.69
N ALA A 324 -11.60 -18.66 -30.35
CA ALA A 324 -11.32 -18.29 -28.96
C ALA A 324 -12.60 -18.33 -28.11
N SER A 325 -13.70 -17.74 -28.60
CA SER A 325 -15.00 -17.81 -27.91
C SER A 325 -15.55 -19.23 -27.84
N LEU A 326 -15.30 -20.08 -28.86
CA LEU A 326 -15.68 -21.49 -28.82
C LEU A 326 -14.93 -22.25 -27.72
N MET A 327 -13.63 -21.97 -27.53
CA MET A 327 -12.82 -22.63 -26.50
C MET A 327 -13.25 -22.20 -25.09
N GLU A 328 -13.60 -20.93 -24.89
CA GLU A 328 -14.16 -20.43 -23.64
C GLU A 328 -15.48 -21.13 -23.29
N LYS A 329 -16.42 -21.22 -24.24
CA LYS A 329 -17.69 -21.92 -24.04
C LYS A 329 -17.49 -23.42 -23.77
N LYS A 330 -16.50 -24.05 -24.41
CA LYS A 330 -16.16 -25.46 -24.13
C LYS A 330 -15.58 -25.67 -22.74
N ALA A 331 -14.79 -24.71 -22.23
CA ALA A 331 -14.27 -24.77 -20.87
C ALA A 331 -15.40 -24.67 -19.84
N VAL A 332 -16.39 -23.80 -20.09
CA VAL A 332 -17.60 -23.70 -19.23
C VAL A 332 -18.39 -25.00 -19.23
N LEU A 333 -18.65 -25.61 -20.40
CA LEU A 333 -19.35 -26.89 -20.47
C LEU A 333 -18.59 -28.00 -19.71
N ALA A 334 -17.26 -28.06 -19.86
CA ALA A 334 -16.43 -29.05 -19.18
C ALA A 334 -16.45 -28.89 -17.65
N ASP A 335 -16.42 -27.66 -17.14
CA ASP A 335 -16.55 -27.38 -15.69
C ASP A 335 -17.89 -27.86 -15.14
N LEU A 336 -18.99 -27.60 -15.86
CA LEU A 336 -20.33 -28.04 -15.45
C LEU A 336 -20.45 -29.57 -15.43
N GLU A 337 -19.91 -30.25 -16.44
CA GLU A 337 -19.89 -31.71 -16.52
C GLU A 337 -19.04 -32.35 -15.40
N GLU A 338 -17.87 -31.78 -15.10
CA GLU A 338 -17.00 -32.23 -14.01
C GLU A 338 -17.68 -32.08 -12.64
N ARG A 339 -18.39 -30.96 -12.44
CA ARG A 339 -19.15 -30.70 -11.21
C ARG A 339 -20.33 -31.67 -11.03
N ILE A 340 -20.99 -32.09 -12.12
CA ILE A 340 -22.02 -33.14 -12.06
C ILE A 340 -21.40 -34.49 -11.72
N ALA A 341 -20.27 -34.85 -12.34
CA ALA A 341 -19.58 -36.10 -12.06
C ALA A 341 -19.12 -36.17 -10.59
N ALA A 342 -18.53 -35.09 -10.07
CA ALA A 342 -18.10 -35.00 -8.67
C ALA A 342 -19.27 -35.09 -7.67
N ALA A 343 -20.47 -34.63 -8.06
CA ALA A 343 -21.67 -34.77 -7.24
C ALA A 343 -22.28 -36.18 -7.26
N ALA A 344 -22.03 -36.97 -8.31
CA ALA A 344 -22.51 -38.35 -8.40
C ALA A 344 -21.66 -39.35 -7.60
N ASP A 345 -20.40 -39.00 -7.33
CA ASP A 345 -19.43 -39.82 -6.57
C ASP A 345 -19.46 -39.55 -5.04
N ALA A 346 -20.21 -38.55 -4.57
CA ALA A 346 -20.31 -38.12 -3.16
C ALA A 346 -21.53 -38.72 -2.42
#